data_AF-A0A4R1K200-F1
#
_entry.id   AF-A0A4R1K200-F1
#
_cell.length_a   1.000
_cell.length_b   1.000
_cell.length_c   1.000
_cell.angle_alpha   90.00
_cell.angle_beta   90.00
_cell.angle_gamma   90.00
#
_symmetry.space_group_name_H-M   'P 1'
#
loop_
_entity.id
_entity.type
_entity.pdbx_description
1 polymer ?
#
loop_
_entity_poly.entity_id
_entity_poly.type
_entity_poly.pdbx_seq_one_letter_code
_entity_poly.pdbx_strand_id
1 'polypeptide(L)'
;MKVFISHSSVDKKFVRTLKDCLVENSIEIWLDEDQLDLGDSLVTKLENALNTSSHLVIILSPTSVKSDWVKFELNKAISNQRTGLMQKIIPVKYRECEIPEELKDLLYADLSEEVVLPASDPNRIKFISDGFESFFLKLVKAIRSSSKAINSNEKAEIIKTIKSSEEITESHSHSIHRGNYELVGFNTVESKLKYQNLIYKKDNSEENVENLRPFLLPESLKRVFKLELGEKIRIESDMPYSSYGHFAGYRTDDLKITIDKRIRDELYINSKEYYQVEVDLEKKIIRFVNNLNRKPRRTPIGGENNYALAA
;
A
#
# COMPACT_ATOMS: atom_id res chain seq x y z
N MET A 1 -27.51 9.15 -2.04
CA MET A 1 -26.64 9.58 -0.91
C MET A 1 -25.23 9.31 -1.36
N LYS A 2 -24.42 10.36 -1.50
CA LYS A 2 -23.13 10.28 -2.18
C LYS A 2 -21.99 10.57 -1.21
N VAL A 3 -20.99 9.70 -1.20
CA VAL A 3 -19.83 9.78 -0.33
C VAL A 3 -18.61 10.11 -1.18
N PHE A 4 -17.92 11.18 -0.83
CA PHE A 4 -16.63 11.54 -1.42
C PHE A 4 -15.52 10.90 -0.59
N ILE A 5 -14.55 10.23 -1.24
CA ILE A 5 -13.37 9.67 -0.55
C ILE A 5 -12.12 10.47 -0.90
N SER A 6 -11.65 11.28 0.05
CA SER A 6 -10.41 12.05 -0.05
C SER A 6 -9.22 11.20 0.39
N HIS A 7 -8.18 11.12 -0.44
CA HIS A 7 -7.01 10.27 -0.19
C HIS A 7 -5.78 10.73 -0.96
N SER A 8 -4.59 10.23 -0.56
CA SER A 8 -3.39 10.39 -1.38
C SER A 8 -3.30 9.30 -2.45
N SER A 9 -2.60 9.57 -3.55
CA SER A 9 -2.40 8.59 -4.63
C SER A 9 -1.70 7.29 -4.17
N VAL A 10 -0.96 7.34 -3.06
CA VAL A 10 -0.30 6.17 -2.45
C VAL A 10 -1.30 5.23 -1.78
N ASP A 11 -2.45 5.76 -1.36
CA ASP A 11 -3.48 5.03 -0.60
C ASP A 11 -4.59 4.46 -1.52
N LYS A 12 -4.42 4.61 -2.84
CA LYS A 12 -5.40 4.21 -3.86
C LYS A 12 -5.90 2.78 -3.73
N LYS A 13 -5.02 1.82 -3.42
CA LYS A 13 -5.41 0.41 -3.32
C LYS A 13 -6.35 0.14 -2.15
N PHE A 14 -6.10 0.78 -1.00
CA PHE A 14 -7.03 0.73 0.14
C PHE A 14 -8.36 1.36 -0.21
N VAL A 15 -8.34 2.55 -0.80
CA VAL A 15 -9.56 3.27 -1.16
C VAL A 15 -10.38 2.51 -2.20
N ARG A 16 -9.72 1.83 -3.12
CA ARG A 16 -10.33 0.88 -4.05
C ARG A 16 -11.02 -0.26 -3.30
N THR A 17 -10.35 -0.98 -2.40
CA THR A 17 -10.99 -2.02 -1.57
C THR A 17 -12.20 -1.46 -0.81
N LEU A 18 -12.05 -0.31 -0.17
CA LEU A 18 -13.12 0.35 0.57
C LEU A 18 -14.32 0.73 -0.31
N LYS A 19 -14.05 1.28 -1.51
CA LYS A 19 -15.07 1.65 -2.49
C LYS A 19 -15.91 0.43 -2.87
N ASP A 20 -15.28 -0.68 -3.23
CA ASP A 20 -16.00 -1.89 -3.65
C ASP A 20 -16.93 -2.37 -2.54
N CYS A 21 -16.41 -2.48 -1.31
CA CYS A 21 -17.22 -2.85 -0.15
C CYS A 21 -18.42 -1.90 0.05
N LEU A 22 -18.21 -0.58 -0.11
CA LEU A 22 -19.29 0.41 0.02
C LEU A 22 -20.32 0.31 -1.11
N VAL A 23 -19.89 0.09 -2.35
CA VAL A 23 -20.75 -0.06 -3.54
C VAL A 23 -21.60 -1.33 -3.43
N GLU A 24 -21.01 -2.45 -3.02
CA GLU A 24 -21.74 -3.69 -2.73
C GLU A 24 -22.79 -3.51 -1.63
N ASN A 25 -22.60 -2.50 -0.77
CA ASN A 25 -23.54 -2.07 0.26
C ASN A 25 -24.49 -0.95 -0.20
N SER A 26 -24.66 -0.76 -1.52
CA SER A 26 -25.56 0.23 -2.12
C SER A 26 -25.28 1.68 -1.70
N ILE A 27 -24.02 2.00 -1.39
CA ILE A 27 -23.58 3.37 -1.10
C ILE A 27 -22.93 3.92 -2.36
N GLU A 28 -23.41 5.07 -2.83
CA GLU A 28 -22.87 5.75 -4.01
C GLU A 28 -21.56 6.46 -3.64
N ILE A 29 -20.47 6.07 -4.30
CA ILE A 29 -19.13 6.60 -4.05
C ILE A 29 -18.69 7.50 -5.20
N TRP A 30 -18.09 8.63 -4.86
CA TRP A 30 -17.27 9.41 -5.77
C TRP A 30 -15.79 9.21 -5.44
N LEU A 31 -15.04 8.79 -6.46
CA LEU A 31 -13.60 8.59 -6.40
C LEU A 31 -12.95 9.27 -7.60
N ASP A 32 -11.85 9.99 -7.36
CA ASP A 32 -11.12 10.83 -8.34
C ASP A 32 -10.70 10.09 -9.63
N GLU A 33 -10.67 8.75 -9.61
CA GLU A 33 -10.23 7.93 -10.75
C GLU A 33 -11.30 7.65 -11.80
N ASP A 34 -12.59 7.81 -11.49
CA ASP A 34 -13.66 7.29 -12.36
C ASP A 34 -14.28 8.32 -13.31
N GLN A 35 -13.93 9.61 -13.21
CA GLN A 35 -14.71 10.68 -13.86
C GLN A 35 -13.89 11.83 -14.48
N LEU A 36 -12.62 11.65 -14.84
CA LEU A 36 -11.81 12.69 -15.50
C LEU A 36 -11.60 12.37 -16.99
N ASP A 37 -12.05 13.26 -17.86
CA ASP A 37 -11.79 13.25 -19.31
C ASP A 37 -10.70 14.27 -19.68
N LEU A 38 -10.10 14.10 -20.85
CA LEU A 38 -9.09 15.02 -21.37
C LEU A 38 -9.73 16.41 -21.60
N GLY A 39 -9.17 17.43 -20.94
CA GLY A 39 -9.64 18.82 -21.04
C GLY A 39 -10.49 19.29 -19.87
N ASP A 40 -10.80 18.42 -18.91
CA ASP A 40 -11.52 18.82 -17.70
C ASP A 40 -10.66 19.66 -16.75
N SER A 41 -11.31 20.66 -16.14
CA SER A 41 -10.78 21.31 -14.94
C SER A 41 -10.95 20.37 -13.74
N LEU A 42 -9.84 19.76 -13.32
CA LEU A 42 -9.76 18.90 -12.13
C LEU A 42 -10.41 19.60 -10.91
N VAL A 43 -10.04 20.86 -10.65
CA VAL A 43 -10.58 21.66 -9.55
C VAL A 43 -12.10 21.75 -9.61
N THR A 44 -12.65 22.07 -10.78
CA THR A 44 -14.10 22.24 -10.95
C THR A 44 -14.86 20.93 -10.74
N LYS A 45 -14.33 19.80 -11.24
CA LYS A 45 -14.93 18.48 -11.01
C LYS A 45 -14.88 18.08 -9.55
N LEU A 46 -13.76 18.29 -8.86
CA LEU A 46 -13.65 18.05 -7.42
C LEU A 46 -14.63 18.90 -6.62
N GLU A 47 -14.72 20.20 -6.91
CA GLU A 47 -15.66 21.08 -6.21
C GLU A 47 -17.11 20.65 -6.42
N ASN A 48 -17.49 20.31 -7.65
CA ASN A 48 -18.84 19.81 -7.95
C ASN A 48 -19.12 18.49 -7.23
N ALA A 49 -18.14 17.59 -7.17
CA ALA A 49 -18.25 16.33 -6.46
C ALA A 49 -18.44 16.55 -4.94
N LEU A 50 -17.67 17.45 -4.34
CA LEU A 50 -17.79 17.82 -2.93
C LEU A 50 -19.11 18.55 -2.61
N ASN A 51 -19.62 19.36 -3.53
CA ASN A 51 -20.91 20.05 -3.37
C ASN A 51 -22.11 19.11 -3.50
N THR A 52 -21.97 18.01 -4.24
CA THR A 52 -23.02 17.00 -4.43
C THR A 52 -22.91 15.82 -3.47
N SER A 53 -21.82 15.73 -2.71
CA SER A 53 -21.61 14.67 -1.72
C SER A 53 -22.11 15.10 -0.35
N SER A 54 -22.87 14.23 0.30
CA SER A 54 -23.37 14.49 1.65
C SER A 54 -22.39 14.06 2.73
N HIS A 55 -21.41 13.21 2.40
CA HIS A 55 -20.40 12.74 3.33
C HIS A 55 -19.01 12.85 2.71
N LEU A 56 -18.04 13.23 3.53
CA LEU A 56 -16.62 13.13 3.22
C LEU A 56 -16.02 12.04 4.10
N VAL A 57 -15.43 11.02 3.47
CA VAL A 57 -14.51 10.09 4.14
C VAL A 57 -13.10 10.53 3.79
N ILE A 58 -12.32 10.94 4.79
CA ILE A 58 -10.94 11.42 4.59
C ILE A 58 -9.94 10.41 5.13
N ILE A 59 -9.07 9.91 4.25
CA ILE A 59 -8.05 8.91 4.58
C ILE A 59 -6.77 9.62 5.01
N LEU A 60 -6.39 9.47 6.28
CA LEU A 60 -5.21 10.08 6.88
C LEU A 60 -4.01 9.12 6.83
N SER A 61 -2.93 9.58 6.22
CA SER A 61 -1.64 8.93 6.08
C SER A 61 -0.54 10.00 6.01
N PRO A 62 0.75 9.67 6.23
CA PRO A 62 1.84 10.64 6.12
C PRO A 62 1.86 11.43 4.81
N THR A 63 1.40 10.81 3.71
CA THR A 63 1.33 11.42 2.38
C THR A 63 0.06 12.23 2.19
N SER A 64 -1.10 11.78 2.72
CA SER A 64 -2.35 12.51 2.56
C SER A 64 -2.39 13.80 3.36
N VAL A 65 -1.90 13.81 4.60
CA VAL A 65 -1.88 15.03 5.44
C VAL A 65 -0.96 16.12 4.89
N LYS A 66 0.01 15.75 4.05
CA LYS A 66 0.91 16.68 3.35
C LYS A 66 0.40 17.10 1.97
N SER A 67 -0.63 16.45 1.45
CA SER A 67 -1.16 16.70 0.11
C SER A 67 -2.00 17.97 0.07
N ASP A 68 -1.64 18.91 -0.80
CA ASP A 68 -2.40 20.15 -0.99
C ASP A 68 -3.82 19.89 -1.51
N TRP A 69 -4.00 18.83 -2.30
CA TRP A 69 -5.32 18.39 -2.76
C TRP A 69 -6.21 17.94 -1.60
N VAL A 70 -5.69 17.09 -0.70
CA VAL A 70 -6.43 16.60 0.46
C VAL A 70 -6.80 17.77 1.40
N LYS A 71 -5.88 18.73 1.59
CA LYS A 71 -6.15 19.96 2.35
C LYS A 71 -7.25 20.80 1.71
N PHE A 72 -7.21 20.98 0.38
CA PHE A 72 -8.24 21.70 -0.36
C PHE A 72 -9.61 21.04 -0.19
N GLU A 73 -9.69 19.72 -0.38
CA GLU A 73 -10.92 18.93 -0.23
C GLU A 73 -11.49 19.03 1.20
N LEU A 74 -10.64 18.92 2.23
CA LEU A 74 -11.03 19.06 3.62
C LEU A 74 -11.60 20.46 3.90
N ASN A 75 -10.90 21.51 3.50
CA ASN A 75 -11.34 22.89 3.71
C ASN A 75 -12.68 23.16 3.02
N LYS A 76 -12.87 22.65 1.80
CA LYS A 76 -14.12 22.75 1.07
C LYS A 76 -15.24 21.99 1.78
N ALA A 77 -14.98 20.78 2.27
CA ALA A 77 -15.97 20.00 3.02
C ALA A 77 -16.38 20.68 4.33
N ILE A 78 -15.44 21.29 5.07
CA ILE A 78 -15.74 22.09 6.27
C ILE A 78 -16.62 23.28 5.92
N SER A 79 -16.31 23.98 4.81
CA SER A 79 -17.17 25.06 4.30
C SER A 79 -18.57 24.55 3.96
N ASN A 80 -18.66 23.41 3.27
CA ASN A 80 -19.92 22.78 2.90
C ASN A 80 -20.71 22.28 4.13
N GLN A 81 -20.04 21.94 5.22
CA GLN A 81 -20.68 21.58 6.47
C GLN A 81 -21.37 22.78 7.12
N ARG A 82 -20.75 23.97 7.03
CA ARG A 82 -21.35 25.23 7.52
C ARG A 82 -22.57 25.67 6.70
N THR A 83 -22.61 25.34 5.41
CA THR A 83 -23.75 25.65 4.52
C THR A 83 -24.83 24.55 4.51
N GLY A 84 -24.60 23.42 5.18
CA GLY A 84 -25.51 22.28 5.22
C GLY A 84 -25.44 21.35 3.99
N LEU A 85 -24.54 21.61 3.05
CA LEU A 85 -24.30 20.74 1.89
C LEU A 85 -23.58 19.45 2.28
N MET A 86 -22.71 19.49 3.30
CA MET A 86 -21.99 18.34 3.86
C MET A 86 -22.60 17.96 5.22
N GLN A 87 -23.07 16.73 5.36
CA GLN A 87 -23.65 16.25 6.61
C GLN A 87 -22.58 15.80 7.61
N LYS A 88 -21.56 15.07 7.13
CA LYS A 88 -20.49 14.56 8.00
C LYS A 88 -19.14 14.52 7.28
N ILE A 89 -18.11 14.79 8.07
CA ILE A 89 -16.71 14.48 7.76
C ILE A 89 -16.30 13.32 8.66
N ILE A 90 -15.80 12.24 8.07
CA ILE A 90 -15.45 10.99 8.75
C ILE A 90 -13.96 10.74 8.52
N PRO A 91 -13.10 11.06 9.50
CA PRO A 91 -11.68 10.78 9.39
C PRO A 91 -11.39 9.30 9.62
N VAL A 92 -10.49 8.76 8.80
CA VAL A 92 -9.98 7.38 8.90
C VAL A 92 -8.47 7.46 8.91
N LYS A 93 -7.86 7.24 10.09
CA LYS A 93 -6.41 7.17 10.24
C LYS A 93 -5.93 5.82 9.69
N TYR A 94 -5.51 5.81 8.44
CA TYR A 94 -5.06 4.61 7.75
C TYR A 94 -3.60 4.27 8.04
N ARG A 95 -2.75 5.27 8.27
CA ARG A 95 -1.35 5.09 8.70
C ARG A 95 -1.00 6.06 9.82
N GLU A 96 0.08 5.77 10.53
CA GLU A 96 0.55 6.66 11.59
C GLU A 96 0.91 8.04 11.03
N CYS A 97 0.22 9.07 11.49
CA CYS A 97 0.42 10.45 11.07
C CYS A 97 -0.16 11.43 12.09
N GLU A 98 0.30 12.67 12.04
CA GLU A 98 -0.30 13.77 12.80
C GLU A 98 -1.67 14.14 12.21
N ILE A 99 -2.69 14.15 13.06
CA ILE A 99 -4.05 14.50 12.66
C ILE A 99 -4.14 16.02 12.44
N PRO A 100 -4.66 16.48 11.29
CA PRO A 100 -4.87 17.91 11.03
C PRO A 100 -5.67 18.61 12.12
N GLU A 101 -5.35 19.87 12.41
CA GLU A 101 -5.98 20.69 13.48
C GLU A 101 -7.51 20.70 13.34
N GLU A 102 -7.99 20.79 12.11
CA GLU A 102 -9.40 20.87 11.74
C GLU A 102 -10.18 19.59 12.06
N LEU A 103 -9.47 18.48 12.27
CA LEU A 103 -10.04 17.15 12.54
C LEU A 103 -9.83 16.69 13.98
N LYS A 104 -9.10 17.44 14.82
CA LYS A 104 -8.72 17.03 16.19
C LYS A 104 -9.92 16.73 17.09
N ASP A 105 -11.02 17.46 16.90
CA ASP A 105 -12.24 17.30 17.71
C ASP A 105 -13.21 16.23 17.15
N LEU A 106 -12.87 15.60 16.02
CA LEU A 106 -13.69 14.55 15.43
C LEU A 106 -13.20 13.16 15.88
N LEU A 107 -14.16 12.29 16.20
CA LEU A 107 -13.88 10.87 16.33
C LEU A 107 -13.43 10.32 14.98
N TYR A 108 -12.34 9.55 14.98
CA TYR A 108 -11.80 8.91 13.81
C TYR A 108 -11.74 7.40 13.99
N ALA A 109 -11.83 6.66 12.89
CA ALA A 109 -11.47 5.26 12.88
C ALA A 109 -9.95 5.13 12.77
N ASP A 110 -9.34 4.30 13.62
CA ASP A 110 -7.91 4.03 13.54
C ASP A 110 -7.68 2.65 12.92
N LEU A 111 -7.08 2.65 11.74
CA LEU A 111 -6.60 1.48 11.01
C LEU A 111 -5.08 1.48 10.87
N SER A 112 -4.37 2.45 11.48
CA SER A 112 -2.90 2.52 11.44
C SER A 112 -2.22 1.31 12.09
N GLU A 113 -3.02 0.56 12.85
CA GLU A 113 -2.63 -0.64 13.55
C GLU A 113 -2.88 -1.94 12.77
N GLU A 114 -3.71 -1.87 11.73
CA GLU A 114 -4.24 -3.04 11.04
C GLU A 114 -3.23 -3.61 10.04
N VAL A 115 -3.20 -4.94 9.93
CA VAL A 115 -2.29 -5.60 8.99
C VAL A 115 -2.93 -5.68 7.63
N VAL A 116 -2.25 -5.09 6.65
CA VAL A 116 -2.68 -5.01 5.26
C VAL A 116 -1.82 -5.92 4.38
N LEU A 117 -2.45 -6.87 3.70
CA LEU A 117 -1.87 -7.71 2.68
C LEU A 117 -2.23 -7.23 1.27
N PRO A 118 -1.36 -7.43 0.27
CA PRO A 118 -1.78 -7.41 -1.13
C PRO A 118 -2.83 -8.51 -1.38
N ALA A 119 -3.92 -8.18 -2.06
CA ALA A 119 -4.90 -9.18 -2.48
C ALA A 119 -4.45 -9.91 -3.77
N SER A 120 -5.22 -10.90 -4.22
CA SER A 120 -5.01 -11.58 -5.51
C SER A 120 -5.01 -10.58 -6.68
N ASP A 121 -5.85 -9.55 -6.62
CA ASP A 121 -5.77 -8.40 -7.50
C ASP A 121 -4.63 -7.45 -7.04
N PRO A 122 -3.60 -7.21 -7.87
CA PRO A 122 -2.47 -6.33 -7.52
C PRO A 122 -2.89 -4.87 -7.25
N ASN A 123 -4.12 -4.47 -7.59
CA ASN A 123 -4.66 -3.14 -7.32
C ASN A 123 -5.46 -3.06 -6.01
N ARG A 124 -5.52 -4.13 -5.22
CA ARG A 124 -6.32 -4.22 -4.00
C ARG A 124 -5.48 -4.66 -2.82
N ILE A 125 -6.06 -4.48 -1.64
CA ILE A 125 -5.52 -4.96 -0.39
C ILE A 125 -6.55 -5.79 0.38
N LYS A 126 -6.05 -6.64 1.28
CA LYS A 126 -6.81 -7.47 2.22
C LYS A 126 -6.38 -7.15 3.64
N PHE A 127 -7.32 -7.13 4.58
CA PHE A 127 -7.01 -6.99 5.99
C PHE A 127 -6.90 -8.38 6.63
N ILE A 128 -5.89 -8.61 7.47
CA ILE A 128 -5.74 -9.90 8.19
C ILE A 128 -6.59 -9.91 9.46
N SER A 129 -6.85 -8.73 10.03
CA SER A 129 -7.52 -8.55 11.31
C SER A 129 -8.98 -8.15 11.15
N ASP A 130 -9.81 -8.54 12.11
CA ASP A 130 -11.23 -8.18 12.20
C ASP A 130 -11.47 -6.67 12.39
N GLY A 131 -10.40 -5.87 12.57
CA GLY A 131 -10.51 -4.43 12.79
C GLY A 131 -11.09 -3.70 11.58
N PHE A 132 -10.80 -4.15 10.35
CA PHE A 132 -11.48 -3.63 9.16
C PHE A 132 -12.98 -3.91 9.18
N GLU A 133 -13.42 -5.12 9.57
CA GLU A 133 -14.85 -5.44 9.69
C GLU A 133 -15.53 -4.50 10.71
N SER A 134 -14.91 -4.32 11.89
CA SER A 134 -15.44 -3.43 12.91
C SER A 134 -15.50 -1.98 12.43
N PHE A 135 -14.47 -1.50 11.73
CA PHE A 135 -14.44 -0.19 11.14
C PHE A 135 -15.53 -0.03 10.09
N PHE A 136 -15.63 -0.97 9.15
CA PHE A 136 -16.54 -0.89 8.03
C PHE A 136 -18.00 -0.85 8.52
N LEU A 137 -18.35 -1.65 9.52
CA LEU A 137 -19.66 -1.58 10.17
C LEU A 137 -19.94 -0.21 10.79
N LYS A 138 -18.96 0.39 11.49
CA LYS A 138 -19.09 1.74 12.07
C LYS A 138 -19.23 2.80 10.97
N LEU A 139 -18.49 2.67 9.87
CA LEU A 139 -18.53 3.57 8.73
C LEU A 139 -19.89 3.52 8.03
N VAL A 140 -20.38 2.33 7.68
CA VAL A 140 -21.71 2.15 7.07
C VAL A 140 -22.80 2.71 7.97
N LYS A 141 -22.71 2.48 9.29
CA LYS A 141 -23.63 3.08 10.27
C LYS A 141 -23.56 4.61 10.27
N ALA A 142 -22.34 5.17 10.23
CA ALA A 142 -22.12 6.61 10.24
C ALA A 142 -22.70 7.29 8.99
N ILE A 143 -22.55 6.66 7.83
CA ILE A 143 -23.05 7.13 6.53
C ILE A 143 -24.57 7.00 6.43
N ARG A 144 -25.14 5.81 6.73
CA ARG A 144 -26.57 5.55 6.52
C ARG A 144 -27.49 6.37 7.42
N SER A 145 -26.99 6.87 8.56
CA SER A 145 -27.68 7.78 9.49
C SER A 145 -29.15 7.45 9.83
N SER A 146 -29.60 6.21 9.63
CA SER A 146 -30.93 5.78 10.03
C SER A 146 -30.90 5.38 11.50
N SER A 147 -31.90 5.81 12.26
CA SER A 147 -32.02 5.53 13.71
C SER A 147 -32.15 4.03 14.05
N LYS A 148 -32.11 3.13 13.06
CA LYS A 148 -32.11 1.68 13.25
C LYS A 148 -30.67 1.20 13.46
N ALA A 149 -30.45 0.55 14.61
CA ALA A 149 -29.26 -0.27 14.79
C ALA A 149 -29.16 -1.30 13.66
N ILE A 150 -27.96 -1.47 13.08
CA ILE A 150 -27.68 -2.57 12.14
C ILE A 150 -28.08 -3.86 12.86
N ASN A 151 -29.05 -4.58 12.31
CA ASN A 151 -29.53 -5.80 12.94
C ASN A 151 -28.56 -6.98 12.68
N SER A 152 -28.75 -8.10 13.37
CA SER A 152 -27.86 -9.27 13.27
C SER A 152 -27.78 -9.86 11.85
N ASN A 153 -28.87 -9.80 11.08
CA ASN A 153 -28.89 -10.32 9.71
C ASN A 153 -28.16 -9.38 8.74
N GLU A 154 -28.40 -8.07 8.83
CA GLU A 154 -27.66 -7.06 8.06
C GLU A 154 -26.17 -7.08 8.38
N LYS A 155 -25.81 -7.28 9.66
CA LYS A 155 -24.41 -7.45 10.06
C LYS A 155 -23.80 -8.68 9.40
N ALA A 156 -24.50 -9.80 9.37
CA ALA A 156 -24.04 -11.03 8.72
C ALA A 156 -23.89 -10.87 7.21
N GLU A 157 -24.82 -10.16 6.55
CA GLU A 157 -24.73 -9.84 5.12
C GLU A 157 -23.54 -8.92 4.82
N ILE A 158 -23.34 -7.85 5.58
CA ILE A 158 -22.19 -6.96 5.43
C ILE A 158 -20.88 -7.73 5.58
N ILE A 159 -20.76 -8.56 6.62
CA ILE A 159 -19.55 -9.37 6.85
C ILE A 159 -19.34 -10.37 5.73
N LYS A 160 -20.41 -11.02 5.24
CA LYS A 160 -20.34 -11.95 4.12
C LYS A 160 -19.83 -11.25 2.86
N THR A 161 -20.31 -10.04 2.57
CA THR A 161 -19.89 -9.21 1.45
C THR A 161 -18.40 -8.86 1.54
N ILE A 162 -17.94 -8.41 2.72
CA ILE A 162 -16.50 -8.16 2.98
C ILE A 162 -15.69 -9.42 2.66
N LYS A 163 -16.09 -10.59 3.19
CA LYS A 163 -15.36 -11.85 2.99
C LYS A 163 -15.41 -12.38 1.56
N SER A 164 -16.49 -12.16 0.82
CA SER A 164 -16.59 -12.56 -0.60
C SER A 164 -15.74 -11.68 -1.51
N SER A 165 -15.52 -10.41 -1.14
CA SER A 165 -14.58 -9.54 -1.87
C SER A 165 -13.10 -9.96 -1.67
N GLU A 166 -12.83 -10.92 -0.78
CA GLU A 166 -11.49 -11.36 -0.34
C GLU A 166 -11.08 -12.79 -0.79
N GLU A 167 -11.74 -13.41 -1.78
CA GLU A 167 -11.59 -14.84 -2.14
C GLU A 167 -10.14 -15.40 -2.20
N ILE A 168 -9.77 -16.08 -1.10
CA ILE A 168 -9.07 -17.37 -0.86
C ILE A 168 -7.75 -17.70 -1.62
N THR A 169 -6.64 -17.78 -0.85
CA THR A 169 -5.82 -19.02 -0.68
C THR A 169 -5.05 -18.96 0.65
N GLU A 170 -5.56 -19.70 1.64
CA GLU A 170 -4.92 -19.86 2.94
C GLU A 170 -3.79 -20.90 2.90
N SER A 171 -2.64 -20.53 3.47
CA SER A 171 -1.89 -21.37 4.42
C SER A 171 -0.98 -20.45 5.24
N HIS A 172 -1.46 -20.01 6.41
CA HIS A 172 -0.67 -19.22 7.36
C HIS A 172 -0.03 -20.16 8.39
N SER A 173 1.26 -20.46 8.21
CA SER A 173 2.12 -20.82 9.32
C SER A 173 2.63 -19.52 9.96
N HIS A 174 2.54 -19.38 11.29
CA HIS A 174 2.81 -18.15 12.04
C HIS A 174 4.24 -17.56 11.86
N SER A 175 5.16 -18.25 11.17
CA SER A 175 6.53 -17.80 10.89
C SER A 175 6.81 -17.35 9.45
N ILE A 176 5.86 -17.52 8.52
CA ILE A 176 6.06 -17.28 7.09
C ILE A 176 4.98 -16.33 6.55
N HIS A 177 5.42 -15.22 5.98
CA HIS A 177 4.55 -14.26 5.30
C HIS A 177 4.65 -14.42 3.78
N ARG A 178 3.52 -14.34 3.07
CA ARG A 178 3.50 -14.32 1.60
C ARG A 178 2.68 -13.13 1.10
N GLY A 179 3.20 -12.39 0.12
CA GLY A 179 2.48 -11.27 -0.50
C GLY A 179 3.06 -10.84 -1.84
N ASN A 180 2.25 -10.16 -2.66
CA ASN A 180 2.71 -9.62 -3.94
C ASN A 180 3.25 -8.20 -3.78
N TYR A 181 4.55 -8.00 -4.06
CA TYR A 181 5.22 -6.71 -3.91
C TYR A 181 5.87 -6.28 -5.21
N GLU A 182 5.76 -4.99 -5.53
CA GLU A 182 6.56 -4.38 -6.57
C GLU A 182 7.99 -4.19 -6.07
N LEU A 183 8.97 -4.75 -6.78
CA LEU A 183 10.37 -4.56 -6.40
C LEU A 183 10.91 -3.26 -6.98
N VAL A 184 11.46 -2.41 -6.12
CA VAL A 184 12.07 -1.14 -6.53
C VAL A 184 13.53 -1.03 -6.06
N GLY A 185 14.31 -0.24 -6.79
CA GLY A 185 15.63 0.17 -6.34
C GLY A 185 15.57 1.47 -5.54
N PHE A 186 16.68 1.86 -4.94
CA PHE A 186 16.85 3.22 -4.43
C PHE A 186 16.84 4.21 -5.60
N ASN A 187 16.06 5.28 -5.49
CA ASN A 187 15.89 6.25 -6.56
C ASN A 187 17.17 7.07 -6.84
N THR A 188 18.01 7.25 -5.83
CA THR A 188 19.26 8.01 -5.92
C THR A 188 20.38 7.32 -5.16
N VAL A 189 21.64 7.60 -5.55
CA VAL A 189 22.83 7.14 -4.82
C VAL A 189 22.83 7.69 -3.39
N GLU A 190 22.44 8.95 -3.21
CA GLU A 190 22.31 9.59 -1.90
C GLU A 190 21.31 8.89 -0.99
N SER A 191 20.15 8.48 -1.52
CA SER A 191 19.13 7.74 -0.77
C SER A 191 19.68 6.41 -0.29
N LYS A 192 20.38 5.66 -1.16
CA LYS A 192 21.07 4.43 -0.77
C LYS A 192 22.11 4.68 0.32
N LEU A 193 22.97 5.68 0.12
CA LEU A 193 24.06 6.01 1.04
C LEU A 193 23.54 6.46 2.41
N LYS A 194 22.42 7.18 2.46
CA LYS A 194 21.71 7.52 3.70
C LYS A 194 21.41 6.27 4.52
N TYR A 195 20.87 5.22 3.91
CA TYR A 195 20.54 3.97 4.61
C TYR A 195 21.78 3.15 4.98
N GLN A 196 22.82 3.12 4.14
CA GLN A 196 24.11 2.49 4.49
C GLN A 196 24.72 3.16 5.73
N ASN A 197 24.73 4.49 5.78
CA ASN A 197 25.22 5.24 6.93
C ASN A 197 24.36 5.05 8.18
N LEU A 198 23.04 4.89 8.04
CA LEU A 198 22.15 4.59 9.17
C LEU A 198 22.48 3.24 9.79
N ILE A 199 22.71 2.21 8.98
CA ILE A 199 23.13 0.89 9.45
C ILE A 199 24.49 0.99 10.13
N TYR A 200 25.49 1.57 9.44
CA TYR A 200 26.87 1.70 9.95
C TYR A 200 26.95 2.38 11.32
N LYS A 201 26.20 3.47 11.51
CA LYS A 201 26.17 4.23 12.77
C LYS A 201 25.60 3.44 13.95
N LYS A 202 24.65 2.52 13.70
CA LYS A 202 24.00 1.77 14.77
C LYS A 202 24.80 0.52 15.15
N ASP A 203 25.34 -0.17 14.15
CA ASP A 203 25.89 -1.51 14.32
C ASP A 203 27.36 -1.51 14.79
N ASN A 204 28.03 -0.34 14.81
CA ASN A 204 29.49 -0.24 14.96
C ASN A 204 30.22 -1.27 14.06
N SER A 205 29.65 -1.55 12.88
CA SER A 205 30.06 -2.68 12.07
C SER A 205 31.51 -2.50 11.63
N GLU A 206 32.35 -3.51 11.84
CA GLU A 206 33.70 -3.56 11.25
C GLU A 206 33.67 -3.58 9.70
N GLU A 207 32.50 -3.79 9.10
CA GLU A 207 32.27 -3.71 7.67
C GLU A 207 32.34 -2.27 7.13
N ASN A 208 33.05 -2.11 6.01
CA ASN A 208 33.04 -0.87 5.24
C ASN A 208 31.60 -0.55 4.78
N VAL A 209 31.17 0.70 4.96
CA VAL A 209 29.87 1.25 4.55
C VAL A 209 29.49 0.86 3.12
N GLU A 210 30.47 0.79 2.22
CA GLU A 210 30.26 0.42 0.82
C GLU A 210 29.75 -1.03 0.64
N ASN A 211 30.12 -1.93 1.56
CA ASN A 211 29.71 -3.34 1.55
C ASN A 211 28.31 -3.56 2.11
N LEU A 212 27.77 -2.60 2.87
CA LEU A 212 26.39 -2.67 3.36
C LEU A 212 25.43 -2.62 2.18
N ARG A 213 24.49 -3.56 2.13
CA ARG A 213 23.50 -3.74 1.06
C ARG A 213 22.09 -3.51 1.61
N PRO A 214 21.64 -2.26 1.74
CA PRO A 214 20.40 -1.96 2.42
C PRO A 214 19.19 -2.51 1.66
N PHE A 215 18.19 -3.00 2.41
CA PHE A 215 16.85 -3.23 1.88
C PHE A 215 15.79 -2.64 2.83
N LEU A 216 14.64 -2.29 2.26
CA LEU A 216 13.51 -1.74 3.00
C LEU A 216 12.28 -2.60 2.77
N LEU A 217 11.60 -2.95 3.86
CA LEU A 217 10.33 -3.67 3.82
C LEU A 217 9.14 -2.71 3.91
N PRO A 218 7.96 -3.10 3.42
CA PRO A 218 6.67 -2.50 3.77
C PRO A 218 6.50 -2.24 5.27
N GLU A 219 5.96 -1.08 5.65
CA GLU A 219 5.70 -0.75 7.05
C GLU A 219 4.64 -1.67 7.69
N SER A 220 3.70 -2.19 6.92
CA SER A 220 2.72 -3.21 7.37
C SER A 220 3.39 -4.46 7.93
N LEU A 221 4.62 -4.78 7.47
CA LEU A 221 5.38 -5.92 7.96
C LEU A 221 6.09 -5.65 9.28
N LYS A 222 6.18 -4.41 9.76
CA LYS A 222 6.86 -4.05 11.01
C LYS A 222 6.29 -4.78 12.23
N ARG A 223 4.99 -5.04 12.22
CA ARG A 223 4.30 -5.74 13.32
C ARG A 223 4.56 -7.25 13.29
N VAL A 224 4.66 -7.82 12.09
CA VAL A 224 4.94 -9.24 11.87
C VAL A 224 6.42 -9.53 12.12
N PHE A 225 7.29 -8.59 11.70
CA PHE A 225 8.73 -8.76 11.63
C PHE A 225 9.44 -7.74 12.51
N LYS A 226 9.88 -8.18 13.69
CA LYS A 226 10.72 -7.38 14.59
C LYS A 226 12.20 -7.49 14.18
N LEU A 227 12.53 -6.91 13.03
CA LEU A 227 13.91 -6.88 12.53
C LEU A 227 14.69 -5.74 13.17
N GLU A 228 15.93 -6.02 13.53
CA GLU A 228 16.84 -4.99 14.02
C GLU A 228 17.54 -4.29 12.85
N LEU A 229 17.61 -2.95 12.89
CA LEU A 229 18.39 -2.19 11.89
C LEU A 229 19.83 -2.73 11.82
N GLY A 230 20.28 -3.08 10.61
CA GLY A 230 21.55 -3.71 10.31
C GLY A 230 21.49 -5.22 10.12
N GLU A 231 20.41 -5.87 10.58
CA GLU A 231 20.29 -7.32 10.56
C GLU A 231 20.44 -7.91 9.15
N LYS A 232 21.32 -8.90 9.03
CA LYS A 232 21.65 -9.57 7.77
C LYS A 232 20.63 -10.65 7.46
N ILE A 233 19.97 -10.52 6.32
CA ILE A 233 18.92 -11.44 5.84
C ILE A 233 19.34 -12.02 4.49
N ARG A 234 19.16 -13.32 4.33
CA ARG A 234 19.37 -14.01 3.06
C ARG A 234 18.24 -13.67 2.10
N ILE A 235 18.57 -13.32 0.87
CA ILE A 235 17.58 -13.00 -0.17
C ILE A 235 17.76 -13.96 -1.33
N GLU A 236 16.68 -14.59 -1.75
CA GLU A 236 16.65 -15.64 -2.77
C GLU A 236 15.69 -15.26 -3.90
N SER A 237 15.90 -15.81 -5.10
CA SER A 237 14.90 -15.84 -6.16
C SER A 237 14.46 -17.28 -6.47
N ASP A 238 13.57 -17.48 -7.43
CA ASP A 238 13.22 -18.83 -7.95
C ASP A 238 14.39 -19.56 -8.59
N MET A 239 15.43 -18.81 -8.96
CA MET A 239 16.67 -19.37 -9.48
C MET A 239 17.56 -19.79 -8.30
N PRO A 240 18.52 -20.72 -8.49
CA PRO A 240 19.41 -21.20 -7.42
C PRO A 240 20.39 -20.14 -6.90
N TYR A 241 20.15 -18.86 -7.17
CA TYR A 241 20.96 -17.75 -6.73
C TYR A 241 20.44 -17.20 -5.40
N SER A 242 21.36 -16.88 -4.51
CA SER A 242 21.06 -16.22 -3.25
C SER A 242 22.08 -15.11 -2.98
N SER A 243 21.62 -14.05 -2.34
CA SER A 243 22.42 -12.91 -1.90
C SER A 243 22.09 -12.61 -0.44
N TYR A 244 22.69 -11.55 0.11
CA TYR A 244 22.38 -11.04 1.44
C TYR A 244 22.11 -9.54 1.38
N GLY A 245 21.11 -9.12 2.15
CA GLY A 245 20.80 -7.73 2.41
C GLY A 245 20.88 -7.40 3.90
N HIS A 246 21.00 -6.12 4.21
CA HIS A 246 21.01 -5.56 5.56
C HIS A 246 19.74 -4.76 5.76
N PHE A 247 18.98 -5.08 6.81
CA PHE A 247 17.71 -4.42 7.05
C PHE A 247 17.94 -2.94 7.38
N ALA A 248 17.38 -2.06 6.56
CA ALA A 248 17.60 -0.61 6.67
C ALA A 248 16.37 0.15 7.21
N GLY A 249 15.27 -0.56 7.50
CA GLY A 249 14.02 0.01 7.99
C GLY A 249 12.85 -0.26 7.06
N TYR A 250 11.77 0.49 7.28
CA TYR A 250 10.51 0.31 6.55
C TYR A 250 10.24 1.45 5.57
N ARG A 251 9.51 1.15 4.50
CA ARG A 251 8.99 2.12 3.55
C ARG A 251 7.63 2.62 4.02
N THR A 252 7.29 3.84 3.64
CA THR A 252 5.95 4.40 3.80
C THR A 252 4.91 3.81 2.83
N ASP A 253 5.33 2.97 1.89
CA ASP A 253 4.49 2.31 0.89
C ASP A 253 4.55 0.80 1.12
N ASP A 254 3.41 0.22 1.50
CA ASP A 254 3.30 -1.17 1.93
C ASP A 254 3.37 -2.19 0.80
N LEU A 255 3.46 -1.74 -0.44
CA LEU A 255 3.34 -2.60 -1.62
C LEU A 255 4.64 -2.71 -2.38
N LYS A 256 5.68 -2.07 -1.87
CA LYS A 256 7.00 -2.03 -2.48
C LYS A 256 8.01 -2.60 -1.52
N ILE A 257 8.94 -3.36 -2.06
CA ILE A 257 10.18 -3.71 -1.34
C ILE A 257 11.31 -2.98 -2.05
N THR A 258 12.18 -2.35 -1.29
CA THR A 258 13.40 -1.74 -1.86
C THR A 258 14.57 -2.64 -1.62
N ILE A 259 15.32 -2.92 -2.68
CA ILE A 259 16.53 -3.73 -2.60
C ILE A 259 17.68 -3.01 -3.32
N ASP A 260 18.88 -3.12 -2.75
CA ASP A 260 20.12 -2.68 -3.38
C ASP A 260 20.25 -3.30 -4.79
N LYS A 261 20.63 -2.47 -5.77
CA LYS A 261 20.80 -2.91 -7.16
C LYS A 261 21.70 -4.15 -7.28
N ARG A 262 22.74 -4.26 -6.44
CA ARG A 262 23.66 -5.42 -6.46
C ARG A 262 22.96 -6.73 -6.15
N ILE A 263 22.09 -6.74 -5.13
CA ILE A 263 21.29 -7.92 -4.78
C ILE A 263 20.37 -8.30 -5.95
N ARG A 264 19.72 -7.30 -6.56
CA ARG A 264 18.84 -7.53 -7.71
C ARG A 264 19.57 -8.13 -8.91
N ASP A 265 20.73 -7.58 -9.24
CA ASP A 265 21.56 -8.03 -10.37
C ASP A 265 22.05 -9.46 -10.12
N GLU A 266 22.49 -9.79 -8.89
CA GLU A 266 22.91 -11.15 -8.49
C GLU A 266 21.77 -12.17 -8.53
N LEU A 267 20.53 -11.75 -8.23
CA LEU A 267 19.36 -12.62 -8.21
C LEU A 267 18.58 -12.65 -9.53
N TYR A 268 19.03 -11.89 -10.54
CA TYR A 268 18.34 -11.70 -11.82
C TYR A 268 16.89 -11.19 -11.68
N ILE A 269 16.67 -10.28 -10.73
CA ILE A 269 15.35 -9.71 -10.44
C ILE A 269 15.21 -8.31 -11.04
N ASN A 270 14.15 -8.10 -11.83
CA ASN A 270 13.87 -6.83 -12.46
C ASN A 270 13.26 -5.83 -11.47
N SER A 271 13.62 -4.56 -11.58
CA SER A 271 12.85 -3.49 -10.91
C SER A 271 11.56 -3.20 -11.65
N LYS A 272 10.58 -2.67 -10.90
CA LYS A 272 9.26 -2.27 -11.39
C LYS A 272 8.43 -3.45 -11.90
N GLU A 273 8.76 -4.66 -11.43
CA GLU A 273 7.98 -5.86 -11.60
C GLU A 273 7.41 -6.31 -10.25
N TYR A 274 6.26 -6.97 -10.31
CA TYR A 274 5.61 -7.55 -9.14
C TYR A 274 6.10 -8.98 -8.96
N TYR A 275 6.54 -9.28 -7.74
CA TYR A 275 6.96 -10.61 -7.32
C TYR A 275 6.06 -11.09 -6.19
N GLN A 276 5.77 -12.38 -6.18
CA GLN A 276 5.28 -13.04 -4.98
C GLN A 276 6.48 -13.19 -4.05
N VAL A 277 6.40 -12.63 -2.86
CA VAL A 277 7.50 -12.61 -1.90
C VAL A 277 7.10 -13.42 -0.69
N GLU A 278 7.95 -14.37 -0.34
CA GLU A 278 7.88 -15.13 0.89
C GLU A 278 8.92 -14.62 1.87
N VAL A 279 8.53 -14.25 3.07
CA VAL A 279 9.44 -13.84 4.15
C VAL A 279 9.34 -14.86 5.28
N ASP A 280 10.43 -15.57 5.53
CA ASP A 280 10.60 -16.58 6.57
C ASP A 280 11.67 -16.07 7.54
N LEU A 281 11.25 -15.56 8.71
CA LEU A 281 12.20 -14.99 9.68
C LEU A 281 12.86 -16.03 10.57
N GLU A 282 12.26 -17.20 10.77
CA GLU A 282 12.92 -18.30 11.50
C GLU A 282 14.20 -18.70 10.75
N LYS A 283 14.15 -18.69 9.43
CA LYS A 283 15.31 -18.97 8.56
C LYS A 283 16.08 -17.72 8.15
N LYS A 284 15.59 -16.52 8.48
CA LYS A 284 16.09 -15.21 8.00
C LYS A 284 16.24 -15.18 6.46
N ILE A 285 15.19 -15.59 5.76
CA ILE A 285 15.12 -15.65 4.29
C ILE A 285 13.97 -14.76 3.77
N ILE A 286 14.26 -14.01 2.71
CA ILE A 286 13.25 -13.39 1.85
C ILE A 286 13.40 -14.00 0.46
N ARG A 287 12.36 -14.68 -0.03
CA ARG A 287 12.34 -15.32 -1.34
C ARG A 287 11.43 -14.57 -2.30
N PHE A 288 11.96 -14.24 -3.48
CA PHE A 288 11.24 -13.62 -4.58
C PHE A 288 10.87 -14.65 -5.64
N VAL A 289 9.59 -14.93 -5.75
CA VAL A 289 8.99 -15.82 -6.75
C VAL A 289 8.43 -14.98 -7.88
N ASN A 290 8.88 -15.26 -9.11
CA ASN A 290 8.39 -14.58 -10.30
C ASN A 290 7.02 -15.15 -10.68
N ASN A 291 6.04 -14.28 -10.91
CA ASN A 291 4.76 -14.71 -11.47
C ASN A 291 4.99 -15.18 -12.91
N LEU A 292 5.16 -16.48 -13.11
CA LEU A 292 5.51 -17.18 -14.37
C LEU A 292 4.56 -16.96 -15.56
N ASN A 293 3.63 -16.00 -15.53
CA ASN A 293 2.76 -15.67 -16.65
C ASN A 293 3.38 -14.69 -17.68
N ARG A 294 4.69 -14.44 -17.65
CA ARG A 294 5.38 -13.75 -18.74
C ARG A 294 6.48 -14.64 -19.31
N LYS A 295 6.26 -15.10 -20.56
CA LYS A 295 7.26 -15.81 -21.36
C LYS A 295 8.63 -15.12 -21.25
N PRO A 296 9.73 -15.88 -21.10
CA PRO A 296 11.06 -15.29 -21.08
C PRO A 296 11.26 -14.47 -22.35
N ARG A 297 11.63 -13.19 -22.21
CA ARG A 297 12.12 -12.40 -23.34
C ARG A 297 13.33 -13.12 -23.91
N ARG A 298 13.28 -13.40 -25.22
CA ARG A 298 14.34 -14.06 -25.98
C ARG A 298 15.70 -13.44 -25.60
N THR A 299 16.62 -14.28 -25.13
CA THR A 299 18.05 -13.96 -25.10
C THR A 299 18.48 -13.48 -26.47
N PRO A 300 19.30 -12.42 -26.59
CA PRO A 300 19.98 -12.12 -27.84
C PRO A 300 20.94 -13.28 -28.11
N ILE A 301 20.60 -14.12 -29.09
CA ILE A 301 21.54 -15.10 -29.62
C ILE A 301 22.69 -14.29 -30.24
N GLY A 302 23.91 -14.70 -29.89
CA GLY A 302 25.16 -14.02 -30.18
C GLY A 302 25.35 -13.62 -31.64
N GLY A 303 26.16 -12.58 -31.82
CA GLY A 303 26.60 -12.11 -33.12
C GLY A 303 27.32 -13.23 -33.88
N GLU A 304 26.78 -13.57 -35.03
CA GLU A 304 27.55 -14.26 -36.06
C GLU A 304 28.47 -13.24 -36.73
N ASN A 305 29.77 -13.44 -36.50
CA ASN A 305 30.86 -12.82 -37.23
C ASN A 305 30.76 -13.17 -38.73
N ASN A 306 30.41 -12.20 -39.56
CA ASN A 306 30.69 -12.27 -40.99
C ASN A 306 32.15 -11.87 -41.24
N TYR A 307 33.07 -12.84 -41.14
CA TYR A 307 34.35 -12.73 -41.82
C TYR A 307 34.16 -13.05 -43.29
N ALA A 308 34.28 -12.01 -44.11
CA ALA A 308 34.54 -12.14 -45.54
C ALA A 308 35.79 -12.99 -45.77
N LEU A 309 35.67 -13.99 -46.63
CA LEU A 309 36.80 -14.64 -47.28
C LEU A 309 36.61 -14.48 -48.78
N ALA A 310 37.56 -13.75 -49.36
CA ALA A 310 37.77 -13.58 -50.78
C ALA A 310 38.24 -14.89 -51.40
N ALA A 311 37.65 -15.23 -52.55
CA ALA A 311 38.29 -15.90 -53.69
C ALA A 311 37.36 -15.73 -54.91
#